data_AF-A0A6P7FVL8-F1
#
_entry.id   AF-A0A6P7FVL8-F1
#
_cell.length_a   1.000
_cell.length_b   1.000
_cell.length_c   1.000
_cell.angle_alpha   90.00
_cell.angle_beta   90.00
_cell.angle_gamma   90.00
#
_symmetry.space_group_name_H-M   'P 1'
#
loop_
_entity.id
_entity.type
_entity.pdbx_description
1 polymer ?
#
loop_
_entity_poly.entity_id
_entity_poly.type
_entity_poly.pdbx_seq_one_letter_code
_entity_poly.pdbx_strand_id
1 'polypeptide(L)'
;MRGPYKGVDARIVEESSTAMYIHCNVLILNLYIVSCCSIITSIRNTFLALQSIYHFIGRPRKRHSIFEKIQASLKGFAGGTMTLKSLSDTRWACRVEAVRSLLDNFEATISTIQEIENTDPDTGGQASPLLKSMEDFNFVFNLLLLKQVLLQCDLLSKTLQSVSLTFDLLKSVKNSTIEIIQSYRTDQYFDKLFDYCSKITEKCGFRPAKLPRRGKIPAKLVGGSKAPFEAVKEHLKATVFSPLLDTLEQEIENRLQDNNLDVLNHLSQLLGRHEVVEESIKFVSKYYSLDEELLFCEMKIFHNMKE
;
A
#
# COMPACT_ATOMS: atom_id res chain seq x y z
N MET A 1 -17.53 1.09 12.34
CA MET A 1 -17.01 -0.02 11.50
C MET A 1 -17.87 -1.27 11.72
N ARG A 2 -17.73 -2.30 10.87
CA ARG A 2 -18.46 -3.57 11.00
C ARG A 2 -18.31 -4.11 12.42
N GLY A 3 -19.35 -4.75 12.90
CA GLY A 3 -19.32 -5.35 14.22
C GLY A 3 -20.61 -6.11 14.45
N PRO A 4 -20.54 -7.41 14.78
CA PRO A 4 -21.74 -8.25 14.92
C PRO A 4 -22.66 -7.82 16.06
N TYR A 5 -22.15 -7.05 17.04
CA TYR A 5 -22.91 -6.70 18.25
C TYR A 5 -23.31 -5.22 18.36
N LYS A 6 -22.48 -4.29 17.87
CA LYS A 6 -22.70 -2.83 17.92
C LYS A 6 -22.18 -2.08 16.69
N GLY A 7 -21.89 -2.81 15.62
CA GLY A 7 -21.41 -2.22 14.38
C GLY A 7 -22.53 -1.50 13.62
N VAL A 8 -22.14 -0.66 12.66
CA VAL A 8 -23.11 0.01 11.76
C VAL A 8 -23.91 -1.03 10.96
N ASP A 9 -23.25 -2.13 10.58
CA ASP A 9 -23.86 -3.30 9.94
C ASP A 9 -25.05 -3.85 10.75
N ALA A 10 -24.82 -4.21 12.02
CA ALA A 10 -25.85 -4.74 12.91
C ALA A 10 -27.02 -3.77 13.12
N ARG A 11 -26.75 -2.45 13.21
CA ARG A 11 -27.81 -1.43 13.35
C ARG A 11 -28.64 -1.28 12.09
N ILE A 12 -28.05 -1.36 10.90
CA ILE A 12 -28.79 -1.29 9.64
C ILE A 12 -29.73 -2.49 9.50
N VAL A 13 -29.25 -3.69 9.87
CA VAL A 13 -30.05 -4.92 9.87
C VAL A 13 -31.16 -4.88 10.92
N GLU A 14 -30.92 -4.26 12.08
CA GLU A 14 -31.93 -4.08 13.13
C GLU A 14 -33.08 -3.16 12.67
N GLU A 15 -32.78 -2.08 11.95
CA GLU A 15 -33.78 -1.15 11.40
C GLU A 15 -34.49 -1.72 10.17
N SER A 16 -33.79 -2.50 9.33
CA SER A 16 -34.35 -3.08 8.11
C SER A 16 -33.65 -4.38 7.75
N SER A 17 -34.35 -5.51 7.92
CA SER A 17 -33.82 -6.86 7.62
C SER A 17 -33.52 -7.09 6.14
N THR A 18 -34.10 -6.28 5.25
CA THR A 18 -33.85 -6.31 3.79
C THR A 18 -32.70 -5.39 3.38
N ALA A 19 -32.18 -4.54 4.26
CA ALA A 19 -31.14 -3.61 3.89
C ALA A 19 -29.79 -4.32 3.81
N MET A 20 -29.12 -4.21 2.65
CA MET A 20 -27.78 -4.73 2.48
C MET A 20 -26.75 -3.72 3.00
N TYR A 21 -25.91 -4.16 3.92
CA TYR A 21 -24.74 -3.39 4.32
C TYR A 21 -23.56 -3.70 3.40
N ILE A 22 -23.06 -2.66 2.70
CA ILE A 22 -21.88 -2.75 1.84
C ILE A 22 -20.77 -1.95 2.48
N HIS A 23 -19.62 -2.60 2.63
CA HIS A 23 -18.45 -1.90 3.10
C HIS A 23 -17.84 -1.00 2.03
N CYS A 24 -17.28 0.11 2.48
CA CYS A 24 -16.43 0.93 1.64
C CYS A 24 -15.13 0.17 1.32
N ASN A 25 -15.01 -0.35 0.08
CA ASN A 25 -13.84 -1.07 -0.42
C ASN A 25 -12.54 -0.26 -0.28
N VAL A 26 -12.64 1.07 -0.36
CA VAL A 26 -11.51 2.00 -0.18
C VAL A 26 -11.02 2.03 1.27
N LEU A 27 -11.96 2.06 2.22
CA LEU A 27 -11.63 2.01 3.66
C LEU A 27 -11.02 0.66 4.03
N ILE A 28 -11.60 -0.41 3.49
CA ILE A 28 -11.07 -1.77 3.53
C ILE A 28 -9.61 -1.72 3.06
N LEU A 29 -9.35 -1.37 1.81
CA LEU A 29 -8.01 -1.32 1.22
C LEU A 29 -7.02 -0.50 2.06
N ASN A 30 -7.45 0.64 2.60
CA ASN A 30 -6.64 1.49 3.47
C ASN A 30 -6.14 0.77 4.73
N LEU A 31 -7.02 0.07 5.43
CA LEU A 31 -6.66 -0.62 6.67
C LEU A 31 -5.65 -1.75 6.40
N TYR A 32 -5.79 -2.46 5.29
CA TYR A 32 -4.92 -3.59 4.97
C TYR A 32 -3.53 -3.15 4.53
N ILE A 33 -3.42 -2.16 3.66
CA ILE A 33 -2.09 -1.66 3.24
C ILE A 33 -1.28 -1.20 4.46
N VAL A 34 -1.93 -0.50 5.40
CA VAL A 34 -1.30 -0.09 6.66
C VAL A 34 -0.87 -1.29 7.50
N SER A 35 -1.71 -2.34 7.58
CA SER A 35 -1.40 -3.58 8.28
C SER A 35 -0.22 -4.32 7.64
N CYS A 36 -0.22 -4.54 6.31
CA CYS A 36 0.85 -5.20 5.56
C CYS A 36 2.20 -4.53 5.79
N CYS A 37 2.24 -3.20 5.73
CA CYS A 37 3.44 -2.42 5.97
C CYS A 37 3.98 -2.54 7.41
N SER A 38 3.13 -2.93 8.37
CA SER A 38 3.47 -3.04 9.78
C SER A 38 3.97 -4.43 10.19
N ILE A 39 3.59 -5.47 9.44
CA ILE A 39 3.99 -6.87 9.65
C ILE A 39 5.49 -7.03 9.39
N ILE A 40 5.98 -6.48 8.27
CA ILE A 40 7.39 -6.63 7.88
C ILE A 40 8.23 -5.58 8.59
N THR A 41 9.08 -6.03 9.51
CA THR A 41 9.87 -5.16 10.39
C THR A 41 10.75 -4.18 9.59
N SER A 42 11.37 -4.64 8.50
CA SER A 42 12.22 -3.78 7.65
C SER A 42 11.43 -2.62 7.01
N ILE A 43 10.23 -2.91 6.51
CA ILE A 43 9.30 -1.93 5.92
C ILE A 43 8.77 -0.97 6.99
N ARG A 44 8.35 -1.50 8.14
CA ARG A 44 7.90 -0.69 9.28
C ARG A 44 8.98 0.31 9.71
N ASN A 45 10.23 -0.15 9.85
CA ASN A 45 11.35 0.70 10.21
C ASN A 45 11.63 1.77 9.16
N THR A 46 11.46 1.45 7.87
CA THR A 46 11.59 2.40 6.75
C THR A 46 10.56 3.52 6.87
N PHE A 47 9.30 3.19 7.17
CA PHE A 47 8.27 4.21 7.43
C PHE A 47 8.57 5.06 8.67
N LEU A 48 9.05 4.46 9.76
CA LEU A 48 9.43 5.21 10.96
C LEU A 48 10.58 6.19 10.70
N ALA A 49 11.58 5.76 9.93
CA ALA A 49 12.67 6.62 9.49
C ALA A 49 12.16 7.76 8.60
N LEU A 50 11.26 7.46 7.65
CA LEU A 50 10.64 8.47 6.79
C LEU A 50 9.86 9.52 7.58
N GLN A 51 9.09 9.11 8.59
CA GLN A 51 8.40 10.03 9.50
C GLN A 51 9.37 10.89 10.30
N SER A 52 10.48 10.29 10.74
CA SER A 52 11.51 10.99 11.51
C SER A 52 12.23 12.04 10.67
N ILE A 53 12.53 11.74 9.41
CA ILE A 53 13.08 12.69 8.43
C ILE A 53 12.10 13.85 8.20
N TYR A 54 10.81 13.55 7.97
CA TYR A 54 9.79 14.58 7.82
C TYR A 54 9.70 15.49 9.06
N HIS A 55 9.69 14.93 10.27
CA HIS A 55 9.65 15.73 11.49
C HIS A 55 10.94 16.55 11.69
N PHE A 56 12.09 15.99 11.34
CA PHE A 56 13.38 16.63 11.52
C PHE A 56 13.53 17.86 10.62
N ILE A 57 13.20 17.74 9.34
CA ILE A 57 13.32 18.82 8.35
C ILE A 57 12.09 19.71 8.32
N GLY A 58 10.89 19.11 8.32
CA GLY A 58 9.63 19.78 8.02
C GLY A 58 8.98 20.52 9.18
N ARG A 59 9.29 20.22 10.45
CA ARG A 59 8.70 20.95 11.60
C ARG A 59 9.40 22.28 11.91
N PRO A 60 10.74 22.35 12.02
CA PRO A 60 11.39 23.60 12.36
C PRO A 60 11.61 24.48 11.13
N ARG A 61 11.07 25.72 11.14
CA ARG A 61 11.19 26.67 10.01
C ARG A 61 12.62 26.90 9.55
N LYS A 62 13.58 26.94 10.48
CA LYS A 62 15.00 27.12 10.16
C LYS A 62 15.52 26.00 9.26
N ARG A 63 15.27 24.74 9.62
CA ARG A 63 15.73 23.56 8.86
C ARG A 63 14.99 23.43 7.52
N HIS A 64 13.70 23.75 7.50
CA HIS A 64 12.94 23.81 6.26
C HIS A 64 13.52 24.84 5.28
N SER A 65 13.92 26.02 5.77
CA SER A 65 14.54 27.04 4.91
C SER A 65 15.90 26.62 4.33
N ILE A 66 16.67 25.79 5.06
CA ILE A 66 17.91 25.19 4.55
C ILE A 66 17.57 24.20 3.42
N PHE A 67 16.58 23.34 3.66
CA PHE A 67 16.08 22.41 2.64
C PHE A 67 15.63 23.13 1.37
N GLU A 68 14.83 24.20 1.47
CA GLU A 68 14.38 24.98 0.32
C GLU A 68 15.55 25.60 -0.46
N LYS A 69 16.56 26.13 0.24
CA LYS A 69 17.76 26.70 -0.40
C LYS A 69 18.56 25.63 -1.16
N ILE A 70 18.79 24.48 -0.53
CA ILE A 70 19.51 23.36 -1.14
C ILE A 70 18.73 22.83 -2.34
N GLN A 71 17.43 22.60 -2.18
CA GLN A 71 16.55 22.15 -3.25
C GLN A 71 16.54 23.13 -4.44
N ALA A 72 16.51 24.44 -4.18
CA ALA A 72 16.60 25.47 -5.21
C ALA A 72 17.96 25.53 -5.90
N SER A 73 19.03 25.09 -5.22
CA SER A 73 20.40 25.07 -5.76
C SER A 73 20.66 23.84 -6.65
N LEU A 74 20.05 22.70 -6.30
CA LEU A 74 20.17 21.43 -7.01
C LEU A 74 19.35 21.39 -8.32
N LYS A 75 19.11 22.54 -8.97
CA LYS A 75 18.21 22.72 -10.14
C LYS A 75 18.27 21.57 -11.15
N GLY A 76 17.39 20.60 -10.93
CA GLY A 76 17.01 19.49 -11.79
C GLY A 76 15.55 19.09 -11.54
N PHE A 77 14.75 20.02 -11.03
CA PHE A 77 13.38 19.77 -10.59
C PHE A 77 12.44 19.63 -11.78
N ALA A 78 12.37 18.42 -12.34
CA ALA A 78 11.44 18.02 -13.40
C ALA A 78 10.03 17.76 -12.83
N GLY A 79 9.40 18.76 -12.23
CA GLY A 79 7.97 18.71 -11.84
C GLY A 79 7.61 17.82 -10.66
N GLY A 80 8.52 17.60 -9.70
CA GLY A 80 8.27 16.81 -8.49
C GLY A 80 7.49 17.56 -7.39
N THR A 81 7.42 16.98 -6.19
CA THR A 81 6.83 17.63 -5.01
C THR A 81 7.81 18.57 -4.30
N MET A 82 7.42 19.83 -4.04
CA MET A 82 8.32 20.84 -3.45
C MET A 82 8.65 20.58 -1.98
N THR A 83 7.85 19.78 -1.28
CA THR A 83 7.99 19.56 0.17
C THR A 83 7.85 18.09 0.50
N LEU A 84 8.60 17.62 1.50
CA LEU A 84 8.37 16.33 2.14
C LEU A 84 6.96 16.25 2.72
N LYS A 85 6.34 15.07 2.66
CA LYS A 85 5.00 14.82 3.18
C LYS A 85 5.04 13.96 4.45
N SER A 86 4.11 14.23 5.37
CA SER A 86 3.94 13.41 6.58
C SER A 86 3.26 12.10 6.23
N LEU A 87 3.59 11.03 6.96
CA LEU A 87 2.73 9.86 7.03
C LEU A 87 1.48 10.19 7.85
N SER A 88 0.47 9.36 7.64
CA SER A 88 -0.70 9.25 8.50
C SER A 88 -0.81 7.80 8.94
N ASP A 89 -1.06 7.59 10.23
CA ASP A 89 -1.30 6.24 10.76
C ASP A 89 -2.54 5.62 10.15
N THR A 90 -3.53 6.46 9.81
CA THR A 90 -4.85 6.04 9.33
C THR A 90 -5.05 6.18 7.83
N ARG A 91 -4.16 6.86 7.09
CA ARG A 91 -4.33 7.12 5.64
C ARG A 91 -3.13 6.63 4.83
N TRP A 92 -3.31 5.50 4.16
CA TRP A 92 -2.30 4.88 3.29
C TRP A 92 -1.90 5.79 2.11
N ALA A 93 -2.82 6.60 1.58
CA ALA A 93 -2.51 7.58 0.52
C ALA A 93 -1.42 8.57 0.93
N CYS A 94 -1.40 9.01 2.19
CA CYS A 94 -0.30 9.84 2.72
C CYS A 94 1.04 9.09 2.71
N ARG A 95 1.04 7.76 2.81
CA ARG A 95 2.26 6.93 2.72
C ARG A 95 2.82 6.91 1.31
N VAL A 96 1.96 6.84 0.29
CA VAL A 96 2.37 6.97 -1.13
C VAL A 96 3.02 8.33 -1.37
N GLU A 97 2.34 9.40 -0.95
CA GLU A 97 2.82 10.76 -1.11
C GLU A 97 4.14 10.99 -0.37
N ALA A 98 4.28 10.43 0.83
CA ALA A 98 5.49 10.55 1.62
C ALA A 98 6.68 9.82 0.97
N VAL A 99 6.50 8.58 0.50
CA VAL A 99 7.52 7.84 -0.26
C VAL A 99 7.90 8.59 -1.53
N ARG A 100 6.91 9.05 -2.31
CA ARG A 100 7.14 9.80 -3.54
C ARG A 100 7.89 11.10 -3.27
N SER A 101 7.46 11.86 -2.26
CA SER A 101 8.09 13.14 -1.93
C SER A 101 9.52 13.02 -1.44
N LEU A 102 9.84 11.94 -0.71
CA LEU A 102 11.22 11.68 -0.31
C LEU A 102 12.08 11.30 -1.51
N LEU A 103 11.56 10.47 -2.42
CA LEU A 103 12.29 10.07 -3.64
C LEU A 103 12.54 11.25 -4.58
N ASP A 104 11.55 12.12 -4.78
CA ASP A 104 11.68 13.34 -5.58
C ASP A 104 12.76 14.29 -5.01
N ASN A 105 12.95 14.26 -3.70
CA ASN A 105 13.85 15.15 -2.97
C ASN A 105 15.00 14.42 -2.29
N PHE A 106 15.38 13.24 -2.78
CA PHE A 106 16.26 12.34 -2.03
C PHE A 106 17.65 12.97 -1.81
N GLU A 107 18.24 13.51 -2.86
CA GLU A 107 19.53 14.21 -2.83
C GLU A 107 19.47 15.47 -1.95
N ALA A 108 18.45 16.32 -2.16
CA ALA A 108 18.26 17.52 -1.34
C ALA A 108 18.11 17.21 0.15
N THR A 109 17.41 16.12 0.47
CA THR A 109 17.20 15.67 1.85
C THR A 109 18.52 15.22 2.48
N ILE A 110 19.33 14.42 1.78
CA ILE A 110 20.66 13.99 2.26
C ILE A 110 21.56 15.21 2.49
N SER A 111 21.69 16.09 1.51
CA SER A 111 22.53 17.28 1.63
C SER A 111 22.08 18.19 2.78
N THR A 112 20.77 18.32 3.00
CA THR A 112 20.22 19.09 4.13
C THR A 112 20.61 18.47 5.46
N ILE A 113 20.47 17.15 5.62
CA ILE A 113 20.81 16.47 6.87
C ILE A 113 22.33 16.55 7.12
N GLN A 114 23.15 16.41 6.08
CA GLN A 114 24.61 16.57 6.15
C GLN A 114 25.02 17.99 6.55
N GLU A 115 24.40 19.02 5.98
CA GLU A 115 24.69 20.41 6.36
C GLU A 115 24.36 20.66 7.84
N ILE A 116 23.22 20.15 8.32
CA ILE A 116 22.81 20.29 9.72
C ILE A 116 23.72 19.49 10.65
N GLU A 117 24.13 18.27 10.27
CA GLU A 117 25.07 17.45 11.05
C GLU A 117 26.39 18.18 11.30
N ASN A 118 26.89 18.92 10.30
CA ASN A 118 28.17 19.63 10.37
C ASN A 118 28.07 21.00 11.04
N THR A 119 26.92 21.67 10.98
CA THR A 119 26.79 23.09 11.35
C THR A 119 26.12 23.30 12.71
N ASP A 120 25.24 22.40 13.13
CA ASP A 120 24.44 22.57 14.34
C ASP A 120 24.86 21.60 15.46
N PRO A 121 25.53 22.06 16.53
CA PRO A 121 25.98 21.20 17.62
C PRO A 121 24.83 20.61 18.45
N ASP A 122 23.68 21.29 18.52
CA ASP A 122 22.54 20.82 19.33
C ASP A 122 21.73 19.75 18.57
N THR A 123 21.71 19.85 17.24
CA THR A 123 20.82 19.02 16.40
C THR A 123 21.56 18.05 15.49
N GLY A 124 22.87 18.19 15.36
CA GLY A 124 23.73 17.27 14.60
C GLY A 124 23.72 15.85 15.16
N GLY A 125 23.61 15.70 16.49
CA GLY A 125 23.42 14.38 17.12
C GLY A 125 22.13 13.66 16.69
N GLN A 126 21.07 14.42 16.35
CA GLN A 126 19.81 13.87 15.83
C GLN A 126 19.87 13.67 14.30
N ALA A 127 20.65 14.48 13.58
CA ALA A 127 20.87 14.36 12.14
C ALA A 127 21.63 13.07 11.78
N SER A 128 22.69 12.75 12.52
CA SER A 128 23.57 11.61 12.24
C SER A 128 22.84 10.25 12.06
N PRO A 129 21.96 9.80 12.96
CA PRO A 129 21.25 8.53 12.76
C PRO A 129 20.28 8.56 11.55
N LEU A 130 19.70 9.72 11.21
CA LEU A 130 18.84 9.86 10.05
C LEU A 130 19.63 9.76 8.75
N LEU A 131 20.79 10.43 8.70
CA LEU A 131 21.71 10.33 7.56
C LEU A 131 22.16 8.89 7.35
N LYS A 132 22.60 8.23 8.43
CA LYS A 132 23.00 6.81 8.40
C LYS A 132 21.90 5.87 7.93
N SER A 133 20.63 6.21 8.19
CA SER A 133 19.48 5.45 7.70
C SER A 133 19.28 5.68 6.20
N MET A 134 19.41 6.91 5.71
CA MET A 134 19.25 7.22 4.28
C MET A 134 20.38 6.65 3.43
N GLU A 135 21.58 6.58 3.98
CA GLU A 135 22.78 5.98 3.37
C GLU A 135 22.85 4.45 3.58
N ASP A 136 21.79 3.80 4.06
CA ASP A 136 21.73 2.34 4.19
C ASP A 136 21.08 1.70 2.96
N PHE A 137 21.73 0.68 2.39
CA PHE A 137 21.19 -0.06 1.26
C PHE A 137 19.76 -0.56 1.49
N ASN A 138 19.46 -1.10 2.69
CA ASN A 138 18.14 -1.69 2.93
C ASN A 138 17.05 -0.61 2.92
N PHE A 139 17.36 0.59 3.42
CA PHE A 139 16.44 1.72 3.37
C PHE A 139 16.13 2.12 1.93
N VAL A 140 17.16 2.28 1.09
CA VAL A 140 16.99 2.62 -0.33
C VAL A 140 16.22 1.52 -1.08
N PHE A 141 16.59 0.26 -0.85
CA PHE A 141 15.91 -0.90 -1.45
C PHE A 141 14.43 -0.94 -1.07
N ASN A 142 14.11 -0.81 0.22
CA ASN A 142 12.73 -0.79 0.71
C ASN A 142 11.95 0.39 0.13
N LEU A 143 12.55 1.57 0.04
CA LEU A 143 11.90 2.77 -0.50
C LEU A 143 11.54 2.59 -1.98
N LEU A 144 12.44 2.01 -2.77
CA LEU A 144 12.20 1.70 -4.17
C LEU A 144 11.16 0.60 -4.36
N LEU A 145 11.19 -0.46 -3.54
CA LEU A 145 10.18 -1.51 -3.55
C LEU A 145 8.79 -0.97 -3.19
N LEU A 146 8.70 -0.17 -2.12
CA LEU A 146 7.46 0.46 -1.67
C LEU A 146 6.90 1.40 -2.74
N LYS A 147 7.75 2.15 -3.45
CA LYS A 147 7.30 3.00 -4.56
C LYS A 147 6.49 2.21 -5.60
N GLN A 148 6.99 1.04 -5.99
CA GLN A 148 6.36 0.21 -7.01
C GLN A 148 5.04 -0.38 -6.52
N VAL A 149 5.06 -0.96 -5.32
CA VAL A 149 3.92 -1.64 -4.73
C VAL A 149 2.79 -0.66 -4.38
N LEU A 150 3.12 0.45 -3.71
CA LEU A 150 2.14 1.44 -3.27
C LEU A 150 1.50 2.19 -4.44
N LEU A 151 2.19 2.32 -5.57
CA LEU A 151 1.61 2.92 -6.77
C LEU A 151 0.46 2.07 -7.34
N GLN A 152 0.61 0.74 -7.35
CA GLN A 152 -0.47 -0.16 -7.77
C GLN A 152 -1.67 -0.08 -6.82
N CYS A 153 -1.39 -0.02 -5.51
CA CYS A 153 -2.41 0.20 -4.51
C CYS A 153 -3.15 1.54 -4.68
N ASP A 154 -2.44 2.59 -5.10
CA ASP A 154 -3.03 3.90 -5.37
C ASP A 154 -3.92 3.93 -6.59
N LEU A 155 -3.51 3.26 -7.67
CA LEU A 155 -4.34 3.11 -8.85
C LEU A 155 -5.62 2.35 -8.50
N LEU A 156 -5.50 1.22 -7.79
CA LEU A 156 -6.66 0.45 -7.32
C LEU A 156 -7.57 1.33 -6.46
N SER A 157 -7.03 2.00 -5.45
CA SER A 157 -7.80 2.85 -4.53
C SER A 157 -8.54 3.99 -5.24
N LYS A 158 -7.90 4.67 -6.20
CA LYS A 158 -8.52 5.74 -6.99
C LYS A 158 -9.63 5.21 -7.87
N THR A 159 -9.43 4.02 -8.45
CA THR A 159 -10.46 3.37 -9.28
C THR A 159 -11.67 2.99 -8.44
N LEU A 160 -11.44 2.46 -7.23
CA LEU A 160 -12.50 2.17 -6.25
C LEU A 160 -13.27 3.41 -5.77
N GLN A 161 -12.70 4.60 -5.91
CA GLN A 161 -13.35 5.87 -5.55
C GLN A 161 -14.09 6.51 -6.73
N SER A 162 -13.97 5.95 -7.93
CA SER A 162 -14.62 6.52 -9.11
C SER A 162 -16.13 6.42 -9.00
N VAL A 163 -16.83 7.49 -9.38
CA VAL A 163 -18.31 7.50 -9.50
C VAL A 163 -18.78 6.55 -10.61
N SER A 164 -17.92 6.28 -11.58
CA SER A 164 -18.19 5.34 -12.68
C SER A 164 -17.83 3.89 -12.36
N LEU A 165 -17.57 3.57 -11.09
CA LEU A 165 -17.20 2.21 -10.70
C LEU A 165 -18.38 1.25 -10.93
N THR A 166 -18.20 0.31 -11.86
CA THR A 166 -19.10 -0.83 -12.05
C THR A 166 -18.50 -2.07 -11.41
N PHE A 167 -19.33 -3.09 -11.20
CA PHE A 167 -18.88 -4.35 -10.62
C PHE A 167 -17.86 -5.09 -11.52
N ASP A 168 -18.11 -5.15 -12.82
CA ASP A 168 -17.19 -5.77 -13.77
C ASP A 168 -15.83 -5.06 -13.77
N LEU A 169 -15.85 -3.72 -13.68
CA LEU A 169 -14.64 -2.92 -13.55
C LEU A 169 -13.91 -3.21 -12.23
N LEU A 170 -14.62 -3.34 -11.12
CA LEU A 170 -14.04 -3.72 -9.82
C LEU A 170 -13.30 -5.05 -9.92
N LYS A 171 -13.95 -6.09 -10.48
CA LYS A 171 -13.36 -7.43 -10.62
C LYS A 171 -12.16 -7.42 -11.55
N SER A 172 -12.28 -6.73 -12.69
CA SER A 172 -11.18 -6.56 -13.66
C SER A 172 -9.98 -5.86 -13.01
N VAL A 173 -10.19 -4.72 -12.34
CA VAL A 173 -9.12 -3.93 -11.74
C VAL A 173 -8.47 -4.66 -10.56
N LYS A 174 -9.25 -5.39 -9.75
CA LYS A 174 -8.71 -6.29 -8.72
C LYS A 174 -7.76 -7.31 -9.34
N ASN A 175 -8.24 -8.08 -10.32
CA ASN A 175 -7.47 -9.15 -10.95
C ASN A 175 -6.21 -8.60 -11.63
N SER A 176 -6.33 -7.50 -12.38
CA SER A 176 -5.17 -6.84 -12.99
C SER A 176 -4.16 -6.34 -11.96
N THR A 177 -4.62 -5.81 -10.81
CA THR A 177 -3.71 -5.40 -9.74
C THR A 177 -2.94 -6.60 -9.17
N ILE A 178 -3.62 -7.72 -8.96
CA ILE A 178 -3.01 -8.98 -8.49
C ILE A 178 -2.00 -9.52 -9.51
N GLU A 179 -2.37 -9.58 -10.79
CA GLU A 179 -1.49 -10.03 -11.87
C GLU A 179 -0.21 -9.17 -11.95
N ILE A 180 -0.34 -7.85 -11.77
CA ILE A 180 0.81 -6.95 -11.72
C ILE A 180 1.70 -7.26 -10.50
N ILE A 181 1.12 -7.44 -9.32
CA ILE A 181 1.88 -7.79 -8.10
C ILE A 181 2.59 -9.14 -8.28
N GLN A 182 1.94 -10.13 -8.89
CA GLN A 182 2.52 -11.43 -9.20
C GLN A 182 3.65 -11.30 -10.23
N SER A 183 3.53 -10.40 -11.21
CA SER A 183 4.60 -10.15 -12.19
C SER A 183 5.90 -9.66 -11.54
N TYR A 184 5.80 -8.97 -10.40
CA TYR A 184 6.97 -8.55 -9.63
C TYR A 184 7.66 -9.73 -8.93
N ARG A 185 6.98 -10.85 -8.67
CA ARG A 185 7.51 -12.02 -7.96
C ARG A 185 8.57 -12.82 -8.75
N THR A 186 9.08 -12.29 -9.85
CA THR A 186 10.09 -12.95 -10.66
C THR A 186 11.50 -12.65 -10.14
N ASP A 187 12.38 -13.65 -10.20
CA ASP A 187 13.80 -13.51 -9.86
C ASP A 187 14.46 -12.40 -10.69
N GLN A 188 14.08 -12.30 -11.96
CA GLN A 188 14.55 -11.25 -12.85
C GLN A 188 14.16 -9.85 -12.36
N TYR A 189 12.94 -9.65 -11.85
CA TYR A 189 12.52 -8.35 -11.33
C TYR A 189 13.27 -8.00 -10.05
N PHE A 190 13.40 -8.97 -9.14
CA PHE A 190 14.18 -8.80 -7.92
C PHE A 190 15.64 -8.41 -8.24
N ASP A 191 16.26 -9.10 -9.19
CA ASP A 191 17.63 -8.86 -9.62
C ASP A 191 17.80 -7.47 -10.19
N LYS A 192 16.90 -7.04 -11.08
CA LYS A 192 16.89 -5.67 -11.63
C LYS A 192 16.80 -4.61 -10.53
N LEU A 193 15.93 -4.82 -9.54
CA LEU A 193 15.75 -3.89 -8.43
C LEU A 193 16.99 -3.85 -7.53
N PHE A 194 17.56 -5.02 -7.22
CA PHE A 194 18.77 -5.15 -6.41
C PHE A 194 19.98 -4.51 -7.10
N ASP A 195 20.19 -4.76 -8.39
CA ASP A 195 21.28 -4.19 -9.19
C ASP A 195 21.14 -2.67 -9.32
N TYR A 196 19.91 -2.18 -9.54
CA TYR A 196 19.64 -0.75 -9.57
C TYR A 196 19.96 -0.09 -8.23
N CYS A 197 19.54 -0.69 -7.11
CA CYS A 197 19.86 -0.21 -5.77
C CYS A 197 21.37 -0.26 -5.49
N SER A 198 22.06 -1.31 -5.96
CA SER A 198 23.50 -1.48 -5.80
C SER A 198 24.27 -0.39 -6.54
N LYS A 199 23.89 -0.08 -7.79
CA LYS A 199 24.45 1.03 -8.57
C LYS A 199 24.27 2.39 -7.90
N ILE A 200 23.10 2.66 -7.32
CA ILE A 200 22.86 3.90 -6.56
C ILE A 200 23.79 3.95 -5.34
N THR A 201 23.86 2.84 -4.60
CA THR A 201 24.66 2.74 -3.37
C THR A 201 26.15 2.95 -3.66
N GLU A 202 26.66 2.34 -4.73
CA GLU A 202 28.05 2.50 -5.18
C GLU A 202 28.33 3.94 -5.64
N LYS A 203 27.46 4.50 -6.49
CA LYS A 203 27.62 5.86 -7.02
C LYS A 203 27.64 6.92 -5.92
N CYS A 204 26.80 6.75 -4.89
CA CYS A 204 26.66 7.70 -3.80
C CYS A 204 27.57 7.40 -2.60
N GLY A 205 28.36 6.31 -2.64
CA GLY A 205 29.23 5.91 -1.52
C GLY A 205 28.47 5.47 -0.27
N PHE A 206 27.24 4.97 -0.42
CA PHE A 206 26.39 4.50 0.67
C PHE A 206 26.87 3.16 1.24
N ARG A 207 26.32 2.80 2.41
CA ARG A 207 26.66 1.56 3.09
C ARG A 207 26.07 0.37 2.32
N PRO A 208 26.90 -0.62 1.96
CA PRO A 208 26.43 -1.77 1.20
C PRO A 208 25.53 -2.65 2.05
N ALA A 209 24.74 -3.48 1.36
CA ALA A 209 23.87 -4.46 1.99
C ALA A 209 24.69 -5.42 2.86
N LYS A 210 24.30 -5.58 4.13
CA LYS A 210 24.96 -6.46 5.10
C LYS A 210 23.98 -7.48 5.66
N LEU A 211 24.45 -8.71 5.85
CA LEU A 211 23.69 -9.71 6.60
C LEU A 211 23.53 -9.25 8.06
N PRO A 212 22.37 -9.52 8.69
CA PRO A 212 22.17 -9.20 10.10
C PRO A 212 23.26 -9.86 10.97
N ARG A 213 23.79 -9.08 11.92
CA ARG A 213 24.85 -9.53 12.81
C ARG A 213 24.32 -10.67 13.69
N ARG A 214 25.03 -11.79 13.72
CA ARG A 214 24.69 -12.97 14.55
C ARG A 214 24.53 -12.56 16.01
N GLY A 215 23.39 -12.88 16.63
CA GLY A 215 23.33 -13.00 18.08
C GLY A 215 24.16 -14.22 18.49
N LYS A 216 25.15 -14.05 19.38
CA LYS A 216 25.81 -15.20 20.00
C LYS A 216 24.80 -15.85 20.94
N ILE A 217 24.20 -16.96 20.51
CA ILE A 217 23.45 -17.82 21.43
C ILE A 217 24.49 -18.47 22.37
N PRO A 218 24.28 -18.46 23.70
CA PRO A 218 25.19 -19.11 24.63
C PRO A 218 25.37 -20.58 24.26
N ALA A 219 26.62 -21.05 24.20
CA ALA A 219 27.00 -22.39 23.73
C ALA A 219 26.35 -23.57 24.48
N LYS A 220 25.64 -23.31 25.58
CA LYS A 220 24.89 -24.30 26.37
C LYS A 220 23.51 -24.66 25.77
N LEU A 221 23.02 -23.94 24.77
CA LEU A 221 21.64 -24.05 24.25
C LEU A 221 21.60 -24.42 22.75
N VAL A 222 22.17 -25.56 22.36
CA VAL A 222 22.15 -26.16 21.00
C VAL A 222 23.38 -25.85 20.15
N GLY A 223 23.93 -26.91 19.54
CA GLY A 223 25.08 -26.90 18.65
C GLY A 223 24.92 -25.91 17.51
N GLY A 224 26.02 -25.23 17.18
CA GLY A 224 26.08 -24.07 16.30
C GLY A 224 25.14 -24.15 15.10
N SER A 225 24.09 -23.33 15.13
CA SER A 225 23.18 -23.20 14.00
C SER A 225 23.94 -22.59 12.81
N LYS A 226 23.89 -23.27 11.66
CA LYS A 226 24.32 -22.70 10.37
C LYS A 226 23.52 -21.41 10.09
N ALA A 227 24.13 -20.46 9.39
CA ALA A 227 23.39 -19.27 8.95
C ALA A 227 22.17 -19.72 8.11
N PRO A 228 20.97 -19.13 8.28
CA PRO A 228 19.82 -19.50 7.45
C PRO A 228 20.01 -19.11 5.97
N PHE A 229 20.91 -18.16 5.69
CA PHE A 229 21.21 -17.65 4.35
C PHE A 229 22.71 -17.38 4.20
N GLU A 230 23.28 -17.77 3.06
CA GLU A 230 24.70 -17.53 2.73
C GLU A 230 24.89 -16.22 1.95
N ALA A 231 23.85 -15.75 1.25
CA ALA A 231 23.88 -14.52 0.45
C ALA A 231 22.90 -13.43 0.97
N VAL A 232 23.34 -12.16 0.95
CA VAL A 232 22.51 -10.99 1.29
C VAL A 232 21.27 -10.91 0.38
N LYS A 233 21.46 -11.28 -0.88
CA LYS A 233 20.45 -11.31 -1.92
C LYS A 233 19.27 -12.22 -1.54
N GLU A 234 19.58 -13.45 -1.13
CA GLU A 234 18.59 -14.44 -0.68
C GLU A 234 17.87 -13.99 0.59
N HIS A 235 18.62 -13.41 1.53
CA HIS A 235 18.05 -12.90 2.78
C HIS A 235 17.01 -11.80 2.52
N LEU A 236 17.33 -10.80 1.70
CA LEU A 236 16.38 -9.73 1.38
C LEU A 236 15.17 -10.23 0.60
N LYS A 237 15.41 -11.17 -0.32
CA LYS A 237 14.33 -11.81 -1.08
C LYS A 237 13.35 -12.53 -0.14
N ALA A 238 13.87 -13.36 0.77
CA ALA A 238 13.07 -14.19 1.67
C ALA A 238 12.41 -13.41 2.82
N THR A 239 13.03 -12.32 3.30
CA THR A 239 12.55 -11.62 4.50
C THR A 239 11.75 -10.36 4.22
N VAL A 240 11.94 -9.74 3.06
CA VAL A 240 11.27 -8.48 2.71
C VAL A 240 10.47 -8.63 1.42
N PHE A 241 11.13 -9.02 0.33
CA PHE A 241 10.53 -8.95 -1.00
C PHE A 241 9.34 -9.90 -1.17
N SER A 242 9.56 -11.21 -1.02
CA SER A 242 8.49 -12.20 -1.19
C SER A 242 7.39 -12.03 -0.14
N PRO A 243 7.69 -11.86 1.17
CA PRO A 243 6.64 -11.65 2.17
C PRO A 243 5.79 -10.42 1.90
N LEU A 244 6.36 -9.32 1.41
CA LEU A 244 5.59 -8.10 1.13
C LEU A 244 4.60 -8.33 -0.01
N LEU A 245 5.04 -8.96 -1.10
CA LEU A 245 4.18 -9.25 -2.26
C LEU A 245 3.11 -10.28 -1.89
N ASP A 246 3.48 -11.37 -1.21
CA ASP A 246 2.56 -12.43 -0.80
C ASP A 246 1.48 -11.91 0.16
N THR A 247 1.88 -11.12 1.17
CA THR A 247 0.91 -10.55 2.12
C THR A 247 -0.05 -9.58 1.43
N LEU A 248 0.47 -8.76 0.51
CA LEU A 248 -0.36 -7.81 -0.23
C LEU A 248 -1.36 -8.51 -1.15
N GLU A 249 -0.88 -9.52 -1.90
CA GLU A 249 -1.71 -10.34 -2.78
C GLU A 249 -2.84 -11.01 -1.99
N GLN A 250 -2.51 -11.69 -0.89
CA GLN A 250 -3.48 -12.38 -0.05
C GLN A 250 -4.51 -11.42 0.56
N GLU A 251 -4.09 -10.23 1.02
CA GLU A 251 -5.02 -9.26 1.61
C GLU A 251 -5.93 -8.62 0.56
N ILE A 252 -5.44 -8.34 -0.66
CA ILE A 252 -6.29 -7.87 -1.76
C ILE A 252 -7.30 -8.96 -2.14
N GLU A 253 -6.85 -10.22 -2.22
CA GLU A 253 -7.69 -11.35 -2.59
C GLU A 253 -8.77 -11.62 -1.54
N ASN A 254 -8.40 -11.85 -0.28
CA ASN A 254 -9.30 -12.23 0.81
C ASN A 254 -10.35 -11.15 1.14
N ARG A 255 -10.03 -9.87 0.94
CA ARG A 255 -10.87 -8.75 1.42
C ARG A 255 -11.73 -8.12 0.34
N LEU A 256 -11.37 -8.30 -0.94
CA LEU A 256 -12.25 -7.96 -2.08
C LEU A 256 -13.03 -9.18 -2.58
N GLN A 257 -13.11 -10.25 -1.79
CA GLN A 257 -13.93 -11.45 -2.04
C GLN A 257 -15.37 -11.33 -1.54
N ASP A 258 -15.78 -10.22 -0.89
CA ASP A 258 -17.06 -10.11 -0.17
C ASP A 258 -18.30 -10.50 -1.03
N ASN A 259 -19.03 -11.53 -0.57
CA ASN A 259 -20.25 -12.12 -1.18
C ASN A 259 -21.37 -11.11 -1.52
N ASN A 260 -21.37 -9.92 -0.91
CA ASN A 260 -22.37 -8.88 -1.21
C ASN A 260 -22.20 -8.32 -2.63
N LEU A 261 -21.04 -8.54 -3.24
CA LEU A 261 -20.73 -8.10 -4.59
C LEU A 261 -21.54 -8.86 -5.66
N ASP A 262 -21.80 -10.15 -5.47
CA ASP A 262 -22.55 -10.95 -6.46
C ASP A 262 -24.02 -10.52 -6.50
N VAL A 263 -24.63 -10.24 -5.35
CA VAL A 263 -26.00 -9.74 -5.26
C VAL A 263 -26.12 -8.38 -5.95
N LEU A 264 -25.13 -7.50 -5.77
CA LEU A 264 -25.10 -6.20 -6.45
C LEU A 264 -24.99 -6.34 -7.96
N ASN A 265 -24.24 -7.34 -8.45
CA ASN A 265 -24.16 -7.62 -9.87
C ASN A 265 -25.52 -8.07 -10.43
N HIS A 266 -26.15 -9.04 -9.79
CA HIS A 266 -27.48 -9.52 -10.19
C HIS A 266 -28.55 -8.41 -10.10
N LEU A 267 -28.49 -7.55 -9.07
CA LEU A 267 -29.34 -6.36 -8.97
C LEU A 267 -29.06 -5.33 -10.08
N SER A 268 -27.79 -5.11 -10.43
CA SER A 268 -27.42 -4.20 -11.53
C SER A 268 -27.89 -4.73 -12.87
N GLN A 269 -27.90 -6.05 -13.08
CA GLN A 269 -28.43 -6.65 -14.31
C GLN A 269 -29.96 -6.56 -14.36
N LEU A 270 -30.63 -6.74 -13.23
CA LEU A 270 -32.09 -6.63 -13.11
C LEU A 270 -32.62 -5.21 -13.29
N LEU A 271 -31.96 -4.25 -12.63
CA LEU A 271 -32.36 -2.84 -12.66
C LEU A 271 -31.73 -2.08 -13.84
N GLY A 272 -30.71 -2.66 -14.47
CA GLY A 272 -30.08 -2.16 -15.68
C GLY A 272 -31.01 -2.29 -16.89
N ARG A 273 -30.78 -1.48 -17.94
CA ARG A 273 -31.62 -1.46 -19.15
C ARG A 273 -31.29 -2.58 -20.14
N HIS A 274 -30.84 -3.73 -19.66
CA HIS A 274 -30.43 -4.85 -20.50
C HIS A 274 -31.48 -5.97 -20.45
N GLU A 275 -31.38 -6.94 -21.35
CA GLU A 275 -32.29 -8.09 -21.36
C GLU A 275 -32.38 -8.73 -19.98
N VAL A 276 -33.60 -9.15 -19.62
CA VAL A 276 -33.88 -9.82 -18.36
C VAL A 276 -33.11 -11.14 -18.31
N VAL A 277 -32.11 -11.21 -17.43
CA VAL A 277 -31.35 -12.43 -17.18
C VAL A 277 -32.09 -13.27 -16.12
N GLU A 278 -32.66 -14.41 -16.52
CA GLU A 278 -33.39 -15.31 -15.61
C GLU A 278 -32.55 -15.77 -14.41
N GLU A 279 -31.24 -15.97 -14.60
CA GLU A 279 -30.32 -16.35 -13.52
C GLU A 279 -30.25 -15.27 -12.42
N SER A 280 -30.30 -13.99 -12.82
CA SER A 280 -30.30 -12.87 -11.87
C SER A 280 -31.61 -12.77 -11.10
N ILE A 281 -32.75 -13.08 -11.73
CA ILE A 281 -34.05 -13.15 -11.06
C ILE A 281 -34.01 -14.24 -9.99
N LYS A 282 -33.60 -15.46 -10.34
CA LYS A 282 -33.47 -16.58 -9.39
C LYS A 282 -32.58 -16.22 -8.21
N PHE A 283 -31.45 -15.57 -8.47
CA PHE A 283 -30.50 -15.19 -7.43
C PHE A 283 -31.08 -14.14 -6.48
N VAL A 284 -31.67 -13.06 -7.01
CA VAL A 284 -32.25 -11.98 -6.20
C VAL A 284 -33.50 -12.44 -5.45
N SER A 285 -34.37 -13.23 -6.08
CA SER A 285 -35.54 -13.82 -5.41
C SER A 285 -35.13 -14.70 -4.24
N LYS A 286 -34.10 -15.53 -4.41
CA LYS A 286 -33.56 -16.34 -3.32
C LYS A 286 -32.93 -15.48 -2.21
N TYR A 287 -32.20 -14.42 -2.57
CA TYR A 287 -31.52 -13.57 -1.60
C TYR A 287 -32.49 -12.77 -0.73
N TYR A 288 -33.51 -12.16 -1.34
CA TYR A 288 -34.51 -11.34 -0.65
C TYR A 288 -35.77 -12.11 -0.23
N SER A 289 -35.83 -13.43 -0.49
CA SER A 289 -37.01 -14.27 -0.26
C SER A 289 -38.27 -13.73 -0.96
N LEU A 290 -38.12 -13.32 -2.22
CA LEU A 290 -39.20 -12.84 -3.08
C LEU A 290 -39.78 -13.99 -3.92
N ASP A 291 -41.02 -13.82 -4.38
CA ASP A 291 -41.64 -14.73 -5.33
C ASP A 291 -41.01 -14.56 -6.73
N GLU A 292 -40.47 -15.65 -7.28
CA GLU A 292 -39.77 -15.67 -8.57
C GLU A 292 -40.68 -15.33 -9.75
N GLU A 293 -41.90 -15.88 -9.77
CA GLU A 293 -42.85 -15.67 -10.87
C GLU A 293 -43.38 -14.24 -10.86
N LEU A 294 -43.62 -13.70 -9.67
CA LEU A 294 -44.07 -12.32 -9.50
C LEU A 294 -42.97 -11.33 -9.93
N LEU A 295 -41.73 -11.52 -9.46
CA LEU A 295 -40.61 -10.66 -9.84
C LEU A 295 -40.36 -10.69 -11.35
N PHE A 296 -40.45 -11.87 -11.97
CA PHE A 296 -40.31 -12.02 -13.42
C PHE A 296 -41.39 -11.24 -14.19
N CYS A 297 -42.65 -11.32 -13.76
CA CYS A 297 -43.75 -10.57 -14.34
C CYS A 297 -43.54 -9.05 -14.20
N GLU A 298 -43.21 -8.58 -13.00
CA GLU A 298 -42.95 -7.16 -12.73
C GLU A 298 -41.80 -6.62 -13.58
N MET A 299 -40.71 -7.38 -13.71
CA MET A 299 -39.57 -6.95 -14.50
C MET A 299 -39.87 -6.88 -16.00
N LYS A 300 -40.70 -7.78 -16.54
CA LYS A 300 -41.20 -7.68 -17.92
C LYS A 300 -42.04 -6.43 -18.14
N ILE A 301 -42.93 -6.11 -17.19
CA ILE A 301 -43.75 -4.89 -17.25
C ILE A 301 -42.84 -3.66 -17.19
N PHE A 302 -41.87 -3.62 -16.27
CA PHE A 302 -40.94 -2.50 -16.10
C PHE A 302 -40.14 -2.19 -17.37
N HIS A 303 -39.65 -3.22 -18.06
CA HIS A 303 -38.91 -3.06 -19.32
C HIS A 303 -39.81 -2.65 -20.48
N ASN A 304 -41.07 -3.10 -20.51
CA ASN A 304 -42.04 -2.75 -21.55
C ASN A 304 -42.73 -1.39 -21.34
N MET A 305 -42.72 -0.83 -20.12
CA MET A 305 -43.40 0.45 -19.80
C MET A 305 -42.66 1.71 -20.28
N LYS A 306 -41.50 1.60 -20.94
CA LYS A 306 -40.68 2.75 -21.36
C LYS A 306 -40.41 2.85 -22.87
N GLU A 307 -41.19 2.15 -23.69
CA GLU A 307 -41.40 2.56 -25.10
C GLU A 307 -42.37 3.73 -25.18
#